data_AF-A0A6J5AC54-F1
#
_entry.id   AF-A0A6J5AC54-F1
#
_cell.length_a   1.000
_cell.length_b   1.000
_cell.length_c   1.000
_cell.angle_alpha   90.00
_cell.angle_beta   90.00
_cell.angle_gamma   90.00
#
_symmetry.space_group_name_H-M   'P 1'
#
loop_
_entity.id
_entity.type
_entity.pdbx_description
1 polymer ?
#
loop_
_entity_poly.entity_id
_entity_poly.type
_entity_poly.pdbx_seq_one_letter_code
_entity_poly.pdbx_strand_id
1 'polypeptide(L)'
;MDVLALNYTPWYIHTFSMVGPSGSGIGGGGPNVMPIQQSGKPSGGGKAVCCMSYPVEWQPELKLTVRWLVDKKQDGNTPGYWYKAENVRIAQYNGANANEAWGIFLPGDRVRVMITDGNRDGGNNPNNRPADNDPYIAQGVLDEEWNRLYPPAHD
;
A
#
# COMPACT_ATOMS: atom_id res chain seq x y z
N MET A 1 -2.63 -8.76 -11.78
CA MET A 1 -2.98 -7.35 -12.02
C MET A 1 -1.79 -6.46 -11.73
N ASP A 2 -1.75 -5.25 -12.28
CA ASP A 2 -0.74 -4.27 -11.92
C ASP A 2 -1.01 -3.67 -10.54
N VAL A 3 0.07 -3.27 -9.88
CA VAL A 3 0.07 -2.55 -8.61
C VAL A 3 0.44 -1.10 -8.86
N LEU A 4 -0.44 -0.20 -8.42
CA LEU A 4 -0.24 1.23 -8.40
C LEU A 4 -0.26 1.75 -6.96
N ALA A 5 0.07 3.03 -6.80
CA ALA A 5 0.06 3.64 -5.49
C ALA A 5 -0.23 5.14 -5.55
N LEU A 6 -0.80 5.65 -4.46
CA LEU A 6 -0.91 7.06 -4.15
C LEU A 6 -0.27 7.32 -2.79
N ASN A 7 0.52 8.38 -2.70
CA ASN A 7 1.15 8.80 -1.46
C ASN A 7 0.67 10.18 -1.03
N TYR A 8 -0.05 10.21 0.09
CA TYR A 8 -0.50 11.42 0.78
C TYR A 8 0.41 11.78 1.97
N THR A 9 1.51 11.06 2.17
CA THR A 9 2.47 11.33 3.24
C THR A 9 3.53 12.33 2.77
N PRO A 10 4.18 13.06 3.70
CA PRO A 10 5.33 13.89 3.36
C PRO A 10 6.61 13.08 3.10
N TRP A 11 6.55 11.75 3.17
CA TRP A 11 7.72 10.89 3.13
C TRP A 11 7.84 10.16 1.80
N TYR A 12 9.07 9.90 1.37
CA TYR A 12 9.29 9.08 0.18
C TYR A 12 9.09 7.61 0.53
N ILE A 13 8.34 6.90 -0.31
CA ILE A 13 8.15 5.46 -0.19
C ILE A 13 9.02 4.81 -1.25
N HIS A 14 10.04 4.09 -0.83
CA HIS A 14 11.00 3.48 -1.74
C HIS A 14 10.42 2.26 -2.44
N THR A 15 9.65 1.44 -1.71
CA THR A 15 8.95 0.27 -2.25
C THR A 15 7.91 -0.21 -1.22
N PHE A 16 7.00 -1.08 -1.66
CA PHE A 16 6.08 -1.77 -0.76
C PHE A 16 5.68 -3.15 -1.27
N SER A 17 5.19 -3.97 -0.35
CA SER A 17 4.64 -5.31 -0.62
C SER A 17 3.29 -5.49 0.06
N MET A 18 2.45 -6.31 -0.56
CA MET A 18 1.13 -6.72 -0.05
C MET A 18 1.08 -8.23 -0.13
N VAL A 19 0.99 -8.90 1.01
CA VAL A 19 1.10 -10.37 1.09
C VAL A 19 -0.06 -10.92 1.90
N GLY A 20 -0.72 -11.94 1.38
CA GLY A 20 -1.77 -12.65 2.12
C GLY A 20 -1.20 -13.69 3.10
N PRO A 21 -2.07 -14.49 3.72
CA PRO A 21 -1.65 -15.58 4.60
C PRO A 21 -0.69 -16.55 3.90
N SER A 22 0.22 -17.17 4.66
CA SER A 22 1.15 -18.16 4.11
C SER A 22 0.40 -19.27 3.37
N GLY A 23 0.88 -19.65 2.19
CA GLY A 23 0.24 -20.65 1.32
C GLY A 23 -0.96 -20.16 0.51
N SER A 24 -1.44 -18.92 0.69
CA SER A 24 -2.57 -18.38 -0.08
C SER A 24 -2.24 -18.04 -1.54
N GLY A 25 -0.94 -17.88 -1.87
CA GLY A 25 -0.51 -17.40 -3.19
C GLY A 25 -0.84 -15.92 -3.46
N ILE A 26 -1.41 -15.21 -2.48
CA ILE A 26 -1.73 -13.79 -2.57
C ILE A 26 -0.48 -12.99 -2.28
N GLY A 27 -0.07 -12.17 -3.24
CA GLY A 27 1.18 -11.44 -3.13
C GLY A 27 1.35 -10.46 -4.27
N GLY A 28 2.02 -9.35 -3.99
CA GLY A 28 2.44 -8.35 -4.97
C GLY A 28 3.31 -7.29 -4.32
N GLY A 29 3.92 -6.45 -5.15
CA GLY A 29 4.70 -5.30 -4.71
C GLY A 29 4.50 -4.14 -5.66
N GLY A 30 4.67 -2.93 -5.15
CA GLY A 30 4.41 -1.72 -5.91
C GLY A 30 5.62 -0.81 -6.07
N PRO A 31 5.45 0.27 -6.84
CA PRO A 31 6.53 1.19 -7.18
C PRO A 31 7.00 2.00 -5.99
N ASN A 32 8.10 2.71 -6.21
CA ASN A 32 8.43 3.87 -5.40
C ASN A 32 7.44 5.01 -5.64
N VAL A 33 7.21 5.84 -4.63
CA VAL A 33 6.21 6.92 -4.66
C VAL A 33 6.77 8.16 -3.97
N MET A 34 6.77 9.28 -4.69
CA MET A 34 7.22 10.58 -4.17
C MET A 34 6.32 11.07 -3.02
N PRO A 35 6.80 11.97 -2.15
CA PRO A 35 5.95 12.67 -1.18
C PRO A 35 4.74 13.36 -1.80
N ILE A 36 3.75 13.65 -0.98
CA ILE A 36 2.62 14.52 -1.34
C ILE A 36 3.11 15.85 -1.93
N GLN A 37 2.41 16.34 -2.95
CA GLN A 37 2.76 17.60 -3.60
C GLN A 37 2.44 18.78 -2.68
N GLN A 38 3.14 19.91 -2.87
CA GLN A 38 2.85 21.16 -2.15
C GLN A 38 1.40 21.64 -2.34
N SER A 39 0.75 21.26 -3.44
CA SER A 39 -0.67 21.54 -3.71
C SER A 39 -1.65 20.74 -2.84
N GLY A 40 -1.17 19.80 -2.03
CA GLY A 40 -1.99 18.87 -1.25
C GLY A 40 -2.51 17.68 -2.05
N LYS A 41 -2.15 17.56 -3.34
CA LYS A 41 -2.48 16.38 -4.17
C LYS A 41 -1.51 15.23 -3.88
N PRO A 42 -1.98 13.97 -3.92
CA PRO A 42 -1.09 12.84 -3.77
C PRO A 42 -0.11 12.76 -4.94
N SER A 43 1.03 12.16 -4.69
CA SER A 43 1.91 11.68 -5.77
C SER A 43 1.51 10.27 -6.18
N GLY A 44 1.56 9.99 -7.48
CA GLY A 44 1.43 8.64 -8.03
C GLY A 44 2.75 7.89 -7.99
N GLY A 45 2.69 6.56 -8.02
CA GLY A 45 3.88 5.72 -8.15
C GLY A 45 4.68 6.04 -9.41
N GLY A 46 6.00 5.88 -9.37
CA GLY A 46 6.89 6.19 -10.49
C GLY A 46 6.57 5.40 -11.77
N LYS A 47 5.96 4.22 -11.63
CA LYS A 47 5.36 3.41 -12.70
C LYS A 47 4.36 2.40 -12.12
N ALA A 48 3.45 1.85 -12.92
CA ALA A 48 2.74 0.63 -12.51
C ALA A 48 3.75 -0.54 -12.40
N VAL A 49 3.60 -1.38 -11.37
CA VAL A 49 4.44 -2.56 -11.17
C VAL A 49 3.59 -3.82 -11.29
N CYS A 50 3.90 -4.64 -12.29
CA CYS A 50 3.39 -5.99 -12.37
C CYS A 50 4.15 -6.90 -11.38
N CYS A 51 3.51 -7.82 -10.67
CA CYS A 51 2.07 -8.09 -10.60
C CYS A 51 1.65 -8.47 -9.18
N MET A 52 0.37 -8.27 -8.88
CA MET A 52 -0.31 -8.82 -7.72
C MET A 52 -1.27 -9.97 -8.10
N SER A 53 -1.24 -11.02 -7.29
CA SER A 53 -2.20 -12.14 -7.27
C SER A 53 -3.17 -11.96 -6.11
N TYR A 54 -4.46 -12.21 -6.34
CA TYR A 54 -5.57 -12.07 -5.38
C TYR A 54 -6.72 -13.01 -5.80
N PRO A 55 -7.63 -13.40 -4.88
CA PRO A 55 -8.72 -14.31 -5.24
C PRO A 55 -9.76 -13.60 -6.12
N VAL A 56 -10.34 -14.31 -7.08
CA VAL A 56 -11.45 -13.77 -7.89
C VAL A 56 -12.69 -13.57 -7.02
N GLU A 57 -12.99 -14.51 -6.14
CA GLU A 57 -14.07 -14.37 -5.17
C GLU A 57 -13.56 -13.63 -3.93
N TRP A 58 -14.12 -12.44 -3.68
CA TRP A 58 -13.81 -11.70 -2.47
C TRP A 58 -14.27 -12.46 -1.23
N GLN A 59 -13.46 -12.40 -0.17
CA GLN A 59 -13.72 -13.05 1.11
C GLN A 59 -13.62 -12.02 2.24
N PRO A 60 -14.61 -11.91 3.15
CA PRO A 60 -14.62 -10.91 4.23
C PRO A 60 -13.48 -11.09 5.23
N GLU A 61 -13.01 -12.33 5.41
CA GLU A 61 -11.90 -12.65 6.31
C GLU A 61 -10.52 -12.54 5.65
N LEU A 62 -10.45 -12.15 4.37
CA LEU A 62 -9.17 -11.93 3.71
C LEU A 62 -8.44 -10.74 4.35
N LYS A 63 -7.31 -11.05 4.98
CA LYS A 63 -6.46 -10.09 5.68
C LYS A 63 -5.05 -10.17 5.12
N LEU A 64 -4.51 -9.02 4.75
CA LEU A 64 -3.15 -8.88 4.23
C LEU A 64 -2.20 -8.34 5.29
N THR A 65 -0.92 -8.56 5.05
CA THR A 65 0.16 -7.76 5.61
C THR A 65 0.67 -6.82 4.52
N VAL A 66 0.72 -5.53 4.82
CA VAL A 66 1.33 -4.53 3.94
C VAL A 66 2.62 -4.06 4.59
N ARG A 67 3.73 -4.09 3.84
CA ARG A 67 5.02 -3.57 4.30
C ARG A 67 5.55 -2.54 3.33
N TRP A 68 6.12 -1.46 3.83
CA TRP A 68 6.67 -0.41 2.98
C TRP A 68 7.92 0.20 3.58
N LEU A 69 8.89 0.52 2.73
CA LEU A 69 10.15 1.13 3.10
C LEU A 69 10.03 2.65 2.96
N VAL A 70 10.11 3.38 4.07
CA VAL A 70 9.88 4.83 4.14
C VAL A 70 11.16 5.56 4.46
N ASP A 71 11.56 6.48 3.59
CA ASP A 71 12.58 7.47 3.91
C ASP A 71 11.96 8.69 4.64
N LYS A 72 12.01 8.63 5.97
CA LYS A 72 11.63 9.75 6.86
C LYS A 72 12.81 10.68 7.17
N LYS A 73 14.05 10.26 6.90
CA LYS A 73 15.23 11.12 7.08
C LYS A 73 15.34 12.15 5.97
N GLN A 74 14.93 11.76 4.76
CA GLN A 74 14.96 12.56 3.54
C GLN A 74 16.37 13.04 3.17
N ASP A 75 17.39 12.23 3.51
CA ASP A 75 18.80 12.55 3.25
C ASP A 75 19.25 12.15 1.83
N GLY A 76 18.41 11.42 1.10
CA GLY A 76 18.67 11.00 -0.29
C GLY A 76 19.69 9.86 -0.43
N ASN A 77 20.26 9.36 0.66
CA ASN A 77 21.34 8.38 0.66
C ASN A 77 20.96 7.10 1.44
N THR A 78 20.27 7.23 2.57
CA THR A 78 19.89 6.10 3.43
C THR A 78 18.52 5.55 2.98
N PRO A 79 18.39 4.26 2.63
CA PRO A 79 17.08 3.61 2.61
C PRO A 79 16.47 3.82 4.01
N GLY A 80 15.25 4.33 4.15
CA GLY A 80 14.72 4.60 5.49
C GLY A 80 14.27 3.33 6.23
N TYR A 81 13.20 3.37 7.02
CA TYR A 81 12.79 2.21 7.82
C TYR A 81 11.62 1.47 7.20
N TRP A 82 11.61 0.15 7.37
CA TRP A 82 10.44 -0.68 7.08
C TRP A 82 9.33 -0.43 8.10
N TYR A 83 8.12 -0.23 7.58
CA TYR A 83 6.87 -0.20 8.33
C TYR A 83 6.00 -1.36 7.89
N LYS A 84 5.15 -1.83 8.80
CA LYS A 84 4.20 -2.92 8.58
C LYS A 84 2.83 -2.57 9.14
N ALA A 85 1.79 -2.84 8.36
CA ALA A 85 0.42 -2.93 8.82
C ALA A 85 -0.05 -4.38 8.66
N GLU A 86 -0.56 -4.96 9.73
CA GLU A 86 -1.15 -6.30 9.73
C GLU A 86 -2.68 -6.21 9.71
N ASN A 87 -3.33 -7.32 9.39
CA ASN A 87 -4.80 -7.41 9.33
C ASN A 87 -5.46 -6.40 8.38
N VAL A 88 -4.75 -6.00 7.32
CA VAL A 88 -5.25 -5.05 6.34
C VAL A 88 -6.38 -5.71 5.55
N ARG A 89 -7.59 -5.16 5.70
CA ARG A 89 -8.78 -5.62 4.98
C ARG A 89 -8.86 -4.91 3.62
N ILE A 90 -9.39 -5.62 2.63
CA ILE A 90 -9.73 -5.05 1.34
C ILE A 90 -11.25 -4.84 1.30
N ALA A 91 -11.69 -3.65 0.91
CA ALA A 91 -13.11 -3.41 0.64
C ALA A 91 -13.64 -4.39 -0.41
N GLN A 92 -14.91 -4.78 -0.30
CA GLN A 92 -15.51 -5.74 -1.21
C GLN A 92 -15.32 -5.31 -2.67
N TYR A 93 -14.87 -6.25 -3.50
CA TYR A 93 -14.68 -6.05 -4.93
C TYR A 93 -15.36 -7.16 -5.73
N ASN A 94 -15.74 -6.83 -6.97
CA ASN A 94 -16.13 -7.81 -7.97
C ASN A 94 -14.88 -8.27 -8.74
N GLY A 95 -14.39 -9.48 -8.45
CA GLY A 95 -13.18 -10.00 -9.08
C GLY A 95 -13.28 -10.20 -10.59
N ALA A 96 -14.49 -10.36 -11.15
CA ALA A 96 -14.67 -10.45 -12.60
C ALA A 96 -14.40 -9.11 -13.31
N ASN A 97 -14.49 -8.00 -12.57
CA ASN A 97 -14.22 -6.65 -13.08
C ASN A 97 -12.92 -6.05 -12.51
N ALA A 98 -12.18 -6.80 -11.70
CA ALA A 98 -10.99 -6.29 -11.01
C ALA A 98 -9.86 -5.99 -12.01
N ASN A 99 -9.33 -4.77 -11.96
CA ASN A 99 -8.34 -4.27 -12.91
C ASN A 99 -6.96 -4.02 -12.28
N GLU A 100 -6.91 -3.23 -11.20
CA GLU A 100 -5.67 -2.76 -10.58
C GLU A 100 -5.74 -2.86 -9.05
N ALA A 101 -4.59 -3.16 -8.43
CA ALA A 101 -4.39 -3.04 -6.99
C ALA A 101 -3.72 -1.72 -6.66
N TRP A 102 -4.19 -1.06 -5.61
CA TRP A 102 -3.68 0.23 -5.18
C TRP A 102 -3.25 0.22 -3.71
N GLY A 103 -2.00 0.58 -3.46
CA GLY A 103 -1.53 0.97 -2.13
C GLY A 103 -1.72 2.48 -1.91
N ILE A 104 -2.60 2.86 -0.98
CA ILE A 104 -2.88 4.25 -0.65
C ILE A 104 -2.25 4.57 0.70
N PHE A 105 -1.15 5.32 0.69
CA PHE A 105 -0.41 5.70 1.90
C PHE A 105 -0.88 7.04 2.42
N LEU A 106 -1.17 7.10 3.72
CA LEU A 106 -1.86 8.20 4.38
C LEU A 106 -1.02 8.73 5.56
N PRO A 107 -1.17 10.01 5.92
CA PRO A 107 -0.47 10.59 7.07
C PRO A 107 -0.68 9.78 8.35
N GLY A 108 0.33 9.76 9.23
CA GLY A 108 0.31 9.00 10.47
C GLY A 108 0.60 7.51 10.30
N ASP A 109 1.40 7.14 9.28
CA ASP A 109 1.78 5.76 8.98
C ASP A 109 0.60 4.84 8.70
N ARG A 110 -0.43 5.36 8.03
CA ARG A 110 -1.66 4.64 7.71
C ARG A 110 -1.65 4.17 6.27
N VAL A 111 -2.31 3.06 5.99
CA VAL A 111 -2.42 2.51 4.63
C VAL A 111 -3.83 1.98 4.36
N ARG A 112 -4.26 2.09 3.12
CA ARG A 112 -5.45 1.42 2.59
C ARG A 112 -5.07 0.67 1.32
N VAL A 113 -5.61 -0.54 1.16
CA VAL A 113 -5.56 -1.29 -0.10
C VAL A 113 -6.91 -1.15 -0.82
N MET A 114 -6.88 -0.84 -2.10
CA MET A 114 -8.06 -0.86 -2.97
C MET A 114 -7.85 -1.81 -4.14
N ILE A 115 -8.92 -2.47 -4.58
CA ILE A 115 -8.97 -3.23 -5.83
C ILE A 115 -10.03 -2.57 -6.70
N THR A 116 -9.61 -1.91 -7.79
CA THR A 116 -10.57 -1.24 -8.68
C THR A 116 -11.37 -2.28 -9.46
N ASP A 117 -12.69 -2.18 -9.44
CA ASP A 117 -13.62 -3.13 -10.08
C ASP A 117 -14.75 -2.42 -10.85
N GLY A 118 -14.62 -1.11 -11.06
CA GLY A 118 -15.65 -0.25 -11.65
C GLY A 118 -16.76 0.18 -10.69
N ASN A 119 -16.84 -0.39 -9.48
CA ASN A 119 -17.80 0.03 -8.46
C ASN A 119 -17.28 1.25 -7.69
N ARG A 120 -17.78 2.43 -8.05
CA ARG A 120 -17.36 3.71 -7.45
C ARG A 120 -17.87 3.91 -6.02
N ASP A 121 -18.96 3.24 -5.65
CA ASP A 121 -19.63 3.41 -4.34
C ASP A 121 -19.07 2.43 -3.29
N GLY A 122 -18.38 1.37 -3.71
CA GLY A 122 -17.76 0.37 -2.83
C GLY A 122 -16.48 0.83 -2.11
N GLY A 123 -16.08 2.10 -2.26
CA GLY A 123 -14.87 2.64 -1.62
C GLY A 123 -13.56 2.22 -2.29
N ASN A 124 -13.62 1.61 -3.48
CA ASN A 124 -12.50 1.16 -4.31
C ASN A 124 -12.23 2.12 -5.49
N ASN A 125 -12.28 3.42 -5.24
CA ASN A 125 -12.00 4.46 -6.25
C ASN A 125 -10.77 5.29 -5.85
N PRO A 126 -9.60 5.08 -6.49
CA PRO A 126 -8.37 5.80 -6.14
C PRO A 126 -8.41 7.30 -6.45
N ASN A 127 -9.37 7.77 -7.26
CA ASN A 127 -9.59 9.20 -7.48
C ASN A 127 -10.13 9.93 -6.24
N ASN A 128 -10.71 9.18 -5.29
CA ASN A 128 -11.23 9.71 -4.05
C ASN A 128 -10.25 9.37 -2.92
N ARG A 129 -9.66 10.39 -2.28
CA ARG A 129 -8.86 10.17 -1.06
C ARG A 129 -9.76 9.49 -0.02
N PRO A 130 -9.33 8.37 0.60
CA PRO A 130 -10.04 7.78 1.73
C PRO A 130 -10.27 8.80 2.83
N ALA A 131 -11.46 8.80 3.43
CA ALA A 131 -11.73 9.59 4.63
C ALA A 131 -10.87 9.07 5.80
N ASP A 132 -10.45 9.94 6.71
CA ASP A 132 -9.54 9.52 7.80
C ASP A 132 -10.15 8.49 8.75
N ASN A 133 -11.48 8.38 8.80
CA ASN A 133 -12.25 7.40 9.58
C ASN A 133 -12.68 6.17 8.77
N ASP A 134 -12.15 5.98 7.56
CA ASP A 134 -12.54 4.86 6.73
C ASP A 134 -12.15 3.51 7.36
N PRO A 135 -13.09 2.54 7.50
CA PRO A 135 -12.88 1.28 8.20
C PRO A 135 -11.83 0.34 7.57
N TYR A 136 -11.42 0.57 6.31
CA TYR A 136 -10.36 -0.23 5.67
C TYR A 136 -8.99 0.45 5.73
N ILE A 137 -8.85 1.56 6.46
CA ILE A 137 -7.54 2.09 6.81
C ILE A 137 -6.94 1.24 7.94
N ALA A 138 -5.72 0.77 7.73
CA ALA A 138 -4.92 0.07 8.72
C ALA A 138 -3.77 0.97 9.21
N GLN A 139 -3.41 0.80 10.48
CA GLN A 139 -2.29 1.48 11.10
C GLN A 139 -1.00 0.69 10.89
N GLY A 140 0.03 1.38 10.44
CA GLY A 140 1.39 0.89 10.37
C GLY A 140 2.16 1.13 11.66
N VAL A 141 3.12 0.24 11.91
CA VAL A 141 4.14 0.35 12.95
C VAL A 141 5.51 0.04 12.34
N LEU A 142 6.59 0.36 13.04
CA LEU A 142 7.93 -0.08 12.64
C LEU A 142 7.98 -1.60 12.54
N ASP A 143 8.52 -2.12 11.44
CA ASP A 143 8.71 -3.55 11.26
C ASP A 143 10.06 -3.98 11.83
N GLU A 144 10.11 -4.34 13.11
CA GLU A 144 11.35 -4.77 13.76
C GLU A 144 11.99 -5.97 13.06
N GLU A 145 11.17 -6.88 12.53
CA GLU A 145 11.64 -8.08 11.84
C GLU A 145 12.35 -7.70 10.54
N TRP A 146 11.70 -6.90 9.69
CA TRP A 146 12.27 -6.52 8.40
C TRP A 146 13.39 -5.51 8.53
N ASN A 147 13.34 -4.60 9.50
CA ASN A 147 14.48 -3.72 9.79
C ASN A 147 15.69 -4.49 10.34
N ARG A 148 15.51 -5.69 10.92
CA ARG A 148 16.61 -6.58 11.31
C ARG A 148 17.15 -7.42 10.14
N LEU A 149 16.26 -7.96 9.31
CA LEU A 149 16.63 -8.87 8.21
C LEU A 149 17.11 -8.13 6.97
N TYR A 150 16.55 -6.96 6.71
CA TYR A 150 16.85 -6.06 5.60
C TYR A 150 17.17 -4.68 6.17
N PRO A 151 18.25 -4.57 6.97
CA PRO A 151 18.58 -3.33 7.60
C PRO A 151 18.78 -2.26 6.53
N PRO A 152 18.24 -1.05 6.74
CA PRO A 152 18.58 0.06 5.88
C PRO A 152 20.10 0.22 5.80
N ALA A 153 20.61 0.54 4.62
CA ALA A 153 22.03 0.79 4.46
C ALA A 153 22.43 1.88 5.47
N HIS A 154 23.26 1.51 6.43
CA HIS A 154 23.85 2.44 7.37
C HIS A 154 25.12 2.99 6.72
N ASP A 155 25.25 4.31 6.70
CA ASP A 155 26.52 4.98 6.44
C ASP A 155 27.58 4.60 7.48
#